data_AF-A0A0H3ZRP9-F1
#
_entry.id   AF-A0A0H3ZRP9-F1
#
_cell.length_a   1.000
_cell.length_b   1.000
_cell.length_c   1.000
_cell.angle_alpha   90.00
_cell.angle_beta   90.00
_cell.angle_gamma   90.00
#
_symmetry.space_group_name_H-M   'P 1'
#
loop_
_entity.id
_entity.type
_entity.pdbx_description
1 polymer ?
#
loop_
_entity_poly.entity_id
_entity_poly.type
_entity_poly.pdbx_seq_one_letter_code
_entity_poly.pdbx_strand_id
1 'polypeptide(L)'
;MTVNCKAAMTGSDKSQLNEFQSEVFKLGDYTLVPDEAIKLAKSYIAKYPDLEFISSKFSITPLDVIKECSERIKPEEQVSIFDSLVADRLGHGGKRKGAGRKAGLKSKVVRVPEPLEEIVSSLVKLYKSGDWNNDAKRKEIAKHIETACSLYVGSDK
;
A
#
# COMPACT_ATOMS: atom_id res chain seq x y z
N MET A 1 0.21 -22.83 -20.26
CA MET A 1 1.49 -23.11 -19.59
C MET A 1 1.81 -21.94 -18.66
N THR A 2 1.54 -22.06 -17.37
CA THR A 2 1.94 -21.08 -16.36
C THR A 2 3.40 -21.37 -15.99
N VAL A 3 4.33 -20.60 -16.56
CA VAL A 3 5.73 -20.64 -16.16
C VAL A 3 5.85 -20.11 -14.73
N ASN A 4 6.11 -21.03 -13.80
CA ASN A 4 6.37 -20.70 -12.41
C ASN A 4 7.81 -20.19 -12.33
N CYS A 5 8.03 -18.95 -12.75
CA CYS A 5 9.33 -18.27 -12.70
C CYS A 5 9.63 -17.88 -11.24
N LYS A 6 9.84 -18.87 -10.37
CA LYS A 6 10.45 -18.64 -9.06
C LYS A 6 11.93 -18.44 -9.36
N ALA A 7 12.38 -17.18 -9.43
CA ALA A 7 13.78 -16.86 -9.60
C ALA A 7 14.58 -17.60 -8.52
N ALA A 8 15.38 -18.57 -8.95
CA ALA A 8 16.25 -19.30 -8.04
C ALA A 8 17.43 -18.40 -7.74
N MET A 9 17.68 -18.10 -6.47
CA MET A 9 18.88 -17.39 -6.05
C MET A 9 20.11 -18.12 -6.58
N THR A 10 20.91 -17.41 -7.37
CA THR A 10 22.12 -17.96 -7.96
C THR A 10 23.18 -18.16 -6.87
N GLY A 11 24.22 -18.96 -7.16
CA GLY A 11 25.30 -19.20 -6.21
C GLY A 11 26.01 -17.93 -5.76
N SER A 12 26.10 -16.92 -6.63
CA SER A 12 26.68 -15.61 -6.35
C SER A 12 25.83 -14.78 -5.38
N ASP A 13 24.50 -14.84 -5.48
CA ASP A 13 23.61 -14.06 -4.61
C ASP A 13 23.76 -14.50 -3.15
N LYS A 14 24.00 -15.80 -2.93
CA LYS A 14 24.23 -16.36 -1.59
C LYS A 14 25.55 -15.90 -0.98
N SER A 15 26.64 -15.86 -1.77
CA SER A 15 27.93 -15.38 -1.26
C SER A 15 27.89 -13.88 -0.94
N GLN A 16 27.25 -13.09 -1.80
CA GLN A 16 27.06 -11.66 -1.60
C GLN A 16 26.21 -11.35 -0.36
N LEU A 17 25.14 -12.12 -0.12
CA LEU A 17 24.32 -11.98 1.08
C LEU A 17 25.06 -12.39 2.35
N ASN A 18 25.87 -13.45 2.31
CA ASN A 18 26.69 -13.83 3.46
C ASN A 18 27.72 -12.75 3.80
N GLU A 19 28.31 -12.12 2.79
CA GLU A 19 29.24 -11.00 2.97
C GLU A 19 28.53 -9.80 3.61
N PHE A 20 27.37 -9.41 3.06
CA PHE A 20 26.52 -8.36 3.62
C PHE A 20 26.14 -8.64 5.08
N GLN A 21 25.67 -9.85 5.37
CA GLN A 21 25.29 -10.25 6.73
C GLN A 21 26.46 -10.14 7.69
N SER A 22 27.66 -10.57 7.28
CA SER A 22 28.86 -10.46 8.10
C SER A 22 29.20 -9.00 8.43
N GLU A 23 29.00 -8.07 7.50
CA GLU A 23 29.21 -6.64 7.74
C GLU A 23 28.12 -6.02 8.61
N VAL A 24 26.86 -6.38 8.41
CA VAL A 24 25.76 -5.95 9.29
C VAL A 24 25.97 -6.47 10.72
N PHE A 25 26.43 -7.70 10.89
CA PHE A 25 26.74 -8.25 12.21
C PHE A 25 27.86 -7.49 12.94
N LYS A 26 28.80 -6.86 12.21
CA LYS A 26 29.84 -6.01 12.84
C LYS A 26 29.25 -4.72 13.44
N LEU A 27 28.10 -4.27 12.95
CA LEU A 27 27.37 -3.13 13.52
C LEU A 27 26.64 -3.49 14.81
N GLY A 28 26.61 -4.78 15.19
CA GLY A 28 25.85 -5.27 16.35
C GLY A 28 24.35 -5.24 16.08
N ASP A 29 23.58 -4.69 17.01
CA ASP A 29 22.15 -4.42 16.77
C ASP A 29 22.01 -3.22 15.83
N TYR A 30 21.99 -3.53 14.54
CA TYR A 30 21.88 -2.55 13.45
C TYR A 30 20.62 -1.68 13.53
N THR A 31 19.63 -2.07 14.34
CA THR A 31 18.42 -1.28 14.56
C THR A 31 18.64 -0.08 15.49
N LEU A 32 19.75 -0.06 16.24
CA LEU A 32 20.19 1.07 17.07
C LEU A 32 20.98 2.11 16.28
N VAL A 33 21.48 1.75 15.10
CA VAL A 33 22.25 2.62 14.18
C VAL A 33 21.63 2.57 12.78
N PRO A 34 20.37 3.01 12.62
CA PRO A 34 19.61 2.82 11.39
C PRO A 34 20.24 3.52 10.17
N ASP A 35 20.86 4.68 10.34
CA ASP A 35 21.50 5.42 9.24
C ASP A 35 22.71 4.68 8.65
N GLU A 36 23.56 4.13 9.52
CA GLU A 36 24.73 3.37 9.11
C GLU A 36 24.33 2.04 8.46
N ALA A 37 23.33 1.36 9.02
CA ALA A 37 22.79 0.13 8.49
C ALA A 37 22.16 0.33 7.09
N ILE A 38 21.39 1.41 6.90
CA ILE A 38 20.80 1.78 5.60
C ILE A 38 21.90 2.13 4.61
N LYS A 39 22.91 2.91 5.01
CA LYS A 39 24.03 3.28 4.14
C LYS A 39 24.78 2.04 3.66
N LEU A 40 25.02 1.09 4.56
CA LEU A 40 25.65 -0.18 4.25
C LEU A 40 24.80 -0.97 3.24
N ALA A 41 23.50 -1.16 3.52
CA ALA A 41 22.58 -1.86 2.62
C ALA A 41 22.50 -1.21 1.23
N LYS A 42 22.42 0.12 1.14
CA LYS A 42 22.45 0.86 -0.13
C LYS A 42 23.74 0.61 -0.92
N SER A 43 24.88 0.57 -0.24
CA SER A 43 26.16 0.30 -0.90
C SER A 43 26.21 -1.11 -1.52
N TYR A 44 25.57 -2.09 -0.89
CA TYR A 44 25.49 -3.46 -1.41
C TYR A 44 24.50 -3.58 -2.57
N ILE A 45 23.36 -2.89 -2.53
CA ILE A 45 22.43 -2.84 -3.66
C ILE A 45 23.07 -2.13 -4.87
N ALA A 46 23.83 -1.05 -4.65
CA ALA A 46 24.54 -0.36 -5.72
C ALA A 46 25.60 -1.25 -6.38
N LYS A 47 26.27 -2.11 -5.61
CA LYS A 47 27.24 -3.10 -6.12
C LYS A 47 26.56 -4.30 -6.78
N TYR A 48 25.43 -4.74 -6.22
CA TYR A 48 24.70 -5.94 -6.62
C TYR A 48 23.20 -5.64 -6.72
N PRO A 49 22.73 -5.10 -7.86
CA PRO A 49 21.35 -4.63 -8.02
C PRO A 49 20.29 -5.70 -7.79
N ASP A 50 20.61 -6.96 -8.06
CA ASP A 50 19.68 -8.09 -7.89
C ASP A 50 19.26 -8.29 -6.42
N LEU A 51 20.09 -7.83 -5.47
CA LEU A 51 19.77 -7.88 -4.04
C LEU A 51 18.59 -6.96 -3.65
N GLU A 52 18.24 -5.97 -4.49
CA GLU A 52 17.08 -5.10 -4.27
C GLU A 52 15.75 -5.88 -4.27
N PHE A 53 15.71 -7.03 -4.96
CA PHE A 53 14.49 -7.84 -5.12
C PHE A 53 14.42 -9.05 -4.20
N ILE A 54 15.47 -9.28 -3.40
CA ILE A 54 15.57 -10.43 -2.52
C ILE A 54 15.13 -10.01 -1.13
N SER A 55 13.94 -10.46 -0.71
CA SER A 55 13.52 -10.44 0.69
C SER A 55 13.52 -11.86 1.24
N SER A 56 13.96 -12.04 2.47
CA SER A 56 13.94 -13.36 3.11
C SER A 56 13.35 -13.27 4.51
N LYS A 57 12.53 -14.27 4.85
CA LYS A 57 11.95 -14.37 6.21
C LYS A 57 12.97 -14.82 7.25
N PHE A 58 14.06 -15.47 6.82
CA PHE A 58 14.99 -16.18 7.71
C PHE A 58 16.40 -15.58 7.71
N SER A 59 16.69 -14.65 6.80
CA SER A 59 18.03 -14.12 6.63
C SER A 59 17.95 -12.63 6.39
N ILE A 60 18.84 -11.87 7.04
CA ILE A 60 18.89 -10.42 6.91
C ILE A 60 19.37 -10.10 5.49
N THR A 61 18.54 -9.38 4.73
CA THR A 61 18.88 -8.91 3.38
C THR A 61 19.01 -7.39 3.36
N PRO A 62 19.71 -6.80 2.38
CA PRO A 62 19.79 -5.35 2.24
C PRO A 62 18.41 -4.69 2.18
N LEU A 63 17.45 -5.31 1.49
CA LEU A 63 16.08 -4.81 1.39
C LEU A 63 15.35 -4.84 2.75
N ASP A 64 15.52 -5.92 3.52
CA ASP A 64 14.87 -6.07 4.82
C ASP A 64 15.44 -5.07 5.84
N VAL A 65 16.77 -4.85 5.83
CA VAL A 65 17.42 -3.81 6.66
C VAL A 65 16.90 -2.42 6.32
N ILE A 66 16.79 -2.07 5.04
CA ILE A 66 16.27 -0.76 4.63
C ILE A 66 14.85 -0.57 5.13
N LYS A 67 13.97 -1.57 4.98
CA LYS A 67 12.59 -1.49 5.46
C LYS A 67 12.53 -1.30 6.97
N GLU A 68 13.16 -2.20 7.73
CA GLU A 68 13.10 -2.19 9.19
C GLU A 68 13.74 -0.93 9.80
N CYS A 69 14.88 -0.48 9.29
CA CYS A 69 15.53 0.74 9.76
C CYS A 69 14.77 1.99 9.31
N SER A 70 14.17 2.00 8.12
CA SER A 70 13.39 3.15 7.65
C SER A 70 12.19 3.42 8.55
N GLU A 71 11.45 2.38 8.98
CA GLU A 71 10.29 2.52 9.88
C GLU A 71 10.63 3.15 11.23
N ARG A 72 11.90 3.04 11.66
CA ARG A 72 12.39 3.59 12.93
C ARG A 72 12.93 5.02 12.80
N ILE A 73 13.22 5.48 11.59
CA ILE A 73 13.56 6.87 11.30
C ILE A 73 12.25 7.68 11.28
N LYS A 74 12.25 8.83 11.96
CA LYS A 74 11.04 9.68 12.03
C LYS A 74 10.57 10.06 10.62
N PRO A 75 9.26 10.14 10.36
CA PRO A 75 8.70 10.43 9.02
C PRO A 75 9.28 11.70 8.39
N GLU A 76 9.66 12.67 9.21
CA GLU A 76 10.25 13.96 8.81
C GLU A 76 11.64 13.81 8.18
N GLU A 77 12.40 12.77 8.56
CA GLU A 77 13.73 12.45 8.01
C GLU A 77 13.66 11.45 6.84
N GLN A 78 12.61 10.63 6.77
CA GLN A 78 12.39 9.67 5.66
C GLN A 78 12.25 10.35 4.29
N VAL A 79 11.64 11.54 4.22
CA VAL A 79 11.45 12.28 2.96
C VAL A 79 12.80 12.61 2.31
N SER A 80 13.81 12.95 3.12
CA SER A 80 15.16 13.27 2.63
C SER A 80 15.95 12.05 2.14
N ILE A 81 15.71 10.87 2.71
CA ILE A 81 16.49 9.65 2.45
C ILE A 81 16.09 9.01 1.11
N PHE A 82 14.83 9.17 0.70
CA PHE A 82 14.32 8.68 -0.58
C PHE A 82 14.47 9.71 -1.72
N ASP A 83 14.36 11.01 -1.44
CA ASP A 83 14.58 12.05 -2.46
C ASP A 83 16.06 12.11 -2.91
N SER A 84 17.01 11.84 -2.01
CA SER A 84 18.44 11.81 -2.32
C SER A 84 18.87 10.67 -3.25
N LEU A 85 18.05 9.62 -3.40
CA LEU A 85 18.32 8.47 -4.27
C LEU A 85 17.90 8.71 -5.72
N VAL A 86 17.17 9.80 -6.00
CA VAL A 86 16.51 9.97 -7.29
C VAL A 86 16.55 11.43 -7.73
N ALA A 87 17.76 11.92 -8.02
CA ALA A 87 17.95 13.26 -8.59
C ALA A 87 17.19 13.47 -9.93
N ASP A 88 16.83 12.39 -10.64
CA ASP A 88 16.26 12.44 -12.00
C ASP A 88 14.89 11.77 -12.19
N ARG A 89 14.05 11.65 -11.14
CA ARG A 89 12.64 11.23 -11.36
C ARG A 89 11.63 12.16 -10.70
N LEU A 90 11.68 13.42 -11.13
CA LEU A 90 10.48 14.25 -11.26
C LEU A 90 9.55 13.59 -12.29
N GLY A 91 8.66 12.72 -11.80
CA GLY A 91 7.69 12.04 -12.64
C GLY A 91 7.05 10.83 -11.96
N HIS A 92 6.41 11.01 -10.80
CA HIS A 92 5.46 10.02 -10.29
C HIS A 92 4.27 9.91 -11.26
N GLY A 93 4.38 9.03 -12.25
CA GLY A 93 3.30 8.81 -13.22
C GLY A 93 3.67 8.11 -14.52
N GLY A 94 4.61 7.16 -14.52
CA GLY A 94 4.81 6.30 -15.68
C GLY A 94 3.55 5.45 -15.94
N LYS A 95 2.80 5.75 -17.01
CA LYS A 95 1.67 4.92 -17.49
C LYS A 95 2.20 3.55 -17.91
N ARG A 96 2.25 2.60 -16.98
CA ARG A 96 2.47 1.18 -17.31
C ARG A 96 1.20 0.62 -17.93
N LYS A 97 1.29 -0.05 -19.10
CA LYS A 97 0.19 -0.87 -19.62
C LYS A 97 0.06 -2.10 -18.70
N GLY A 98 -0.71 -1.97 -17.63
CA GLY A 98 -1.15 -3.10 -16.81
C GLY A 98 -1.01 -2.88 -15.30
N ALA A 99 -2.12 -3.11 -14.59
CA ALA A 99 -2.29 -3.26 -13.14
C ALA A 99 -2.18 -2.02 -12.22
N GLY A 100 -2.31 -0.80 -12.74
CA GLY A 100 -2.86 0.29 -11.92
C GLY A 100 -4.29 -0.09 -11.51
N ARG A 101 -4.67 0.14 -10.23
CA ARG A 101 -5.99 -0.16 -9.61
C ARG A 101 -6.98 -0.76 -10.61
N LYS A 102 -7.30 -2.06 -10.50
CA LYS A 102 -8.38 -2.73 -11.28
C LYS A 102 -9.42 -1.67 -11.55
N ALA A 103 -9.65 -1.32 -12.82
CA ALA A 103 -10.57 -0.26 -13.20
C ALA A 103 -11.89 -0.55 -12.49
N GLY A 104 -12.05 0.05 -11.31
CA GLY A 104 -13.20 -0.18 -10.48
C GLY A 104 -14.38 0.34 -11.27
N LEU A 105 -15.57 -0.13 -10.93
CA LEU A 105 -16.77 0.61 -11.32
C LEU A 105 -16.51 2.08 -11.00
N LYS A 106 -16.54 2.93 -12.03
CA LYS A 106 -16.23 4.36 -11.89
C LYS A 106 -17.18 4.91 -10.84
N SER A 107 -16.66 5.29 -9.67
CA SER A 107 -17.47 5.91 -8.64
C SER A 107 -17.70 7.38 -9.01
N LYS A 108 -18.94 7.84 -8.83
CA LYS A 108 -19.30 9.25 -8.95
C LYS A 108 -19.52 9.81 -7.56
N VAL A 109 -18.89 10.94 -7.25
CA VAL A 109 -19.20 11.69 -6.04
C VAL A 109 -20.52 12.42 -6.26
N VAL A 110 -21.50 12.19 -5.38
CA VAL A 110 -22.81 12.82 -5.41
C VAL A 110 -23.04 13.51 -4.08
N ARG A 111 -23.55 14.75 -4.11
CA ARG A 111 -23.98 15.45 -2.90
C ARG A 111 -25.34 14.91 -2.49
N VAL A 112 -25.48 14.56 -1.21
CA VAL A 112 -26.74 14.08 -0.64
C VAL A 112 -27.42 15.28 0.02
N PRO A 113 -28.69 15.58 -0.33
CA PRO A 113 -29.48 16.56 0.40
C PRO A 113 -29.61 16.19 1.87
N GLU A 114 -29.54 17.18 2.76
CA GLU A 114 -29.63 17.00 4.22
C GLU A 114 -30.79 16.09 4.68
N PRO A 115 -32.02 16.17 4.11
CA PRO A 115 -33.13 15.27 4.51
C PRO A 115 -32.90 13.78 4.23
N LEU A 116 -31.94 13.45 3.35
CA LEU A 116 -31.62 12.08 2.97
C LEU A 116 -30.37 11.54 3.69
N GLU A 117 -29.68 12.36 4.47
CA GLU A 117 -28.41 12.02 5.10
C GLU A 117 -28.53 10.82 6.04
N GLU A 118 -29.56 10.80 6.90
CA GLU A 118 -29.79 9.72 7.86
C GLU A 118 -30.12 8.39 7.16
N ILE A 119 -30.87 8.46 6.07
CA ILE A 119 -31.28 7.30 5.27
C ILE A 119 -30.07 6.69 4.56
N VAL A 120 -29.27 7.53 3.89
CA VAL A 120 -28.03 7.11 3.22
C VAL A 120 -27.01 6.57 4.23
N SER A 121 -26.90 7.18 5.40
CA SER A 121 -26.04 6.70 6.48
C SER A 121 -26.44 5.31 6.97
N SER A 122 -27.75 5.05 7.08
CA SER A 122 -28.28 3.73 7.47
C SER A 122 -28.01 2.65 6.42
N LEU A 123 -28.11 3.00 5.13
CA LEU A 123 -27.70 2.12 4.02
C LEU A 123 -26.22 1.77 4.07
N VAL A 124 -25.36 2.76 4.32
CA VAL A 124 -23.91 2.55 4.42
C VAL A 124 -23.56 1.62 5.58
N LYS A 125 -24.24 1.78 6.74
CA LYS A 125 -24.08 0.88 7.89
C LYS A 125 -24.49 -0.56 7.55
N LEU A 126 -25.63 -0.75 6.89
CA LEU A 126 -26.10 -2.08 6.45
C LEU A 126 -25.15 -2.74 5.45
N TYR A 127 -24.62 -1.96 4.49
CA TYR A 127 -23.64 -2.46 3.54
C TYR A 127 -22.35 -2.90 4.22
N LYS A 128 -21.85 -2.10 5.18
CA LYS A 128 -20.61 -2.38 5.93
C LYS A 128 -20.75 -3.52 6.92
N SER A 129 -21.94 -3.80 7.46
CA SER A 129 -22.16 -4.88 8.42
C SER A 129 -22.21 -6.27 7.78
N GLY A 130 -22.15 -6.38 6.44
CA GLY A 130 -22.22 -7.67 5.73
C GLY A 130 -23.64 -8.25 5.59
N ASP A 131 -24.64 -7.58 6.19
CA ASP A 131 -26.06 -7.94 6.14
C ASP A 131 -26.76 -7.50 4.86
N TRP A 132 -25.99 -7.09 3.83
CA TRP A 132 -26.54 -6.56 2.58
C TRP A 132 -27.52 -7.51 1.89
N ASN A 133 -27.42 -8.83 2.13
CA ASN A 133 -28.32 -9.82 1.55
C ASN A 133 -29.68 -9.95 2.26
N ASN A 134 -29.93 -9.20 3.33
CA ASN A 134 -31.21 -9.22 4.04
C ASN A 134 -32.28 -8.44 3.24
N ASP A 135 -33.16 -9.18 2.55
CA ASP A 135 -34.20 -8.63 1.67
C ASP A 135 -35.22 -7.75 2.41
N ALA A 136 -35.55 -8.09 3.66
CA ALA A 136 -36.49 -7.32 4.47
C ALA A 136 -35.93 -5.92 4.81
N LYS A 137 -34.67 -5.85 5.26
CA LYS A 137 -33.99 -4.57 5.55
C LYS A 137 -33.83 -3.72 4.29
N ARG A 138 -33.58 -4.33 3.13
CA ARG A 138 -33.48 -3.60 1.85
C ARG A 138 -34.82 -3.00 1.42
N LYS A 139 -35.92 -3.74 1.53
CA LYS A 139 -37.28 -3.26 1.22
C LYS A 139 -37.73 -2.13 2.15
N GLU A 140 -37.40 -2.22 3.43
CA GLU A 140 -37.71 -1.18 4.41
C GLU A 140 -37.01 0.14 4.08
N ILE A 141 -35.71 0.11 3.78
CA ILE A 141 -34.97 1.32 3.41
C ILE A 141 -35.44 1.86 2.05
N ALA A 142 -35.72 1.02 1.06
CA ALA A 142 -36.26 1.46 -0.23
C ALA A 142 -37.58 2.24 -0.07
N LYS A 143 -38.49 1.74 0.79
CA LYS A 143 -39.75 2.44 1.11
C LYS A 143 -39.52 3.80 1.76
N HIS A 144 -38.51 3.93 2.63
CA HIS A 144 -38.16 5.21 3.24
C HIS A 144 -37.59 6.21 2.21
N ILE A 145 -36.79 5.74 1.24
CA ILE A 145 -36.28 6.58 0.14
C ILE A 145 -37.43 7.07 -0.74
N GLU A 146 -38.34 6.19 -1.14
CA GLU A 146 -39.51 6.56 -1.96
C GLU A 146 -40.40 7.58 -1.23
N THR A 147 -40.61 7.41 0.07
CA THR A 147 -41.40 8.35 0.89
C THR A 147 -40.71 9.71 1.00
N ALA A 148 -39.41 9.73 1.30
CA ALA A 148 -38.63 10.97 1.43
C ALA A 148 -38.51 11.72 0.09
N CYS A 149 -38.33 11.01 -1.02
CA CYS A 149 -38.32 11.61 -2.37
C CYS A 149 -39.70 12.14 -2.77
N SER A 150 -40.78 11.47 -2.39
CA SER A 150 -42.16 11.92 -2.70
C SER A 150 -42.52 13.23 -1.98
N LEU A 151 -42.02 13.42 -0.75
CA LEU A 151 -42.20 14.67 0.00
C LEU A 151 -41.43 15.83 -0.63
N TYR A 152 -40.28 15.57 -1.28
CA TYR A 152 -39.46 16.62 -1.88
C TYR A 152 -39.98 17.07 -3.26
N VAL A 153 -40.58 16.15 -4.04
CA VAL A 153 -41.18 16.47 -5.37
C VAL A 153 -42.58 17.10 -5.23
N GLY A 154 -43.21 16.98 -4.05
CA GLY A 154 -44.53 17.56 -3.77
C GLY A 154 -44.53 19.03 -3.34
N SER A 155 -43.37 19.65 -3.13
CA SER A 155 -43.26 21.04 -2.64
C SER A 155 -43.12 22.11 -3.73
N ASP A 156 -43.08 21.73 -5.01
CA ASP A 156 -43.04 22.65 -6.16
C ASP A 156 -44.39 22.69 -6.92
N LYS A 157 -45.49 23.00 -6.23
CA LYS A 157 -46.73 23.48 -6.85
C LYS A 157 -47.32 24.66 -6.09
#